data_AF-A0A4D4KUP5-F1
#
_entry.id   AF-A0A4D4KUP5-F1
#
_cell.length_a   1.000
_cell.length_b   1.000
_cell.length_c   1.000
_cell.angle_alpha   90.00
_cell.angle_beta   90.00
_cell.angle_gamma   90.00
#
_symmetry.space_group_name_H-M   'P 1'
#
loop_
_entity.id
_entity.type
_entity.pdbx_description
1 polymer ?
#
loop_
_entity_poly.entity_id
_entity_poly.type
_entity_poly.pdbx_seq_one_letter_code
_entity_poly.pdbx_strand_id
1 'polypeptide(L)'
;MYAFTAVVPEGRRGTIDDPALPDVLAELAAARADAMDADTVNREPSIARKAIGWWQRQGWIEGDPTVGIERRPAPPDRTKALAENQITAL
;
A
#
# COMPACT_ATOMS: atom_id res chain seq x y z
N MET A 1 5.07 15.19 -13.67
CA MET A 1 5.02 13.87 -14.32
C MET A 1 6.31 13.16 -13.96
N TYR A 2 6.37 12.52 -12.78
CA TYR A 2 7.58 11.81 -12.31
C TYR A 2 7.41 10.32 -12.58
N ALA A 3 8.40 9.73 -13.24
CA ALA A 3 8.41 8.36 -13.72
C ALA A 3 8.41 7.36 -12.55
N PHE A 4 7.31 6.63 -12.42
CA PHE A 4 7.16 5.48 -11.52
C PHE A 4 7.65 4.22 -12.24
N THR A 5 8.96 4.10 -12.44
CA THR A 5 9.54 2.82 -12.89
C THR A 5 10.19 2.17 -11.69
N ALA A 6 9.39 1.40 -10.95
CA ALA A 6 9.93 0.33 -10.15
C ALA A 6 10.72 -0.57 -11.10
N VAL A 7 12.03 -0.68 -10.89
CA VAL A 7 12.79 -1.81 -11.44
C VAL A 7 12.29 -3.03 -10.68
N VAL A 8 11.20 -3.63 -11.17
CA VAL A 8 10.90 -5.02 -10.88
C VAL A 8 11.96 -5.80 -11.65
N PRO A 9 12.87 -6.54 -11.00
CA PRO A 9 13.89 -7.30 -11.72
C PRO A 9 13.21 -8.21 -12.74
N GLU A 10 13.61 -8.07 -14.01
CA GLU A 10 13.10 -8.81 -15.15
C GLU A 10 13.26 -10.32 -14.85
N GLY A 11 12.15 -11.00 -14.54
CA GLY A 11 12.17 -12.45 -14.26
C GLY A 11 11.15 -12.94 -13.24
N ARG A 12 10.54 -12.09 -12.41
CA ARG A 12 9.60 -12.54 -11.38
C ARG A 12 8.14 -12.19 -11.71
N ARG A 13 7.55 -12.87 -12.71
CA ARG A 13 6.08 -12.92 -12.90
C ARG A 13 5.54 -14.10 -12.10
N GLY A 14 5.17 -13.87 -10.85
CA GLY A 14 4.38 -14.82 -10.08
C GLY A 14 2.92 -14.81 -10.53
N THR A 15 2.25 -15.96 -10.48
CA THR A 15 0.78 -16.01 -10.59
C THR A 15 0.18 -15.33 -9.36
N ILE A 16 -0.97 -14.68 -9.50
CA ILE A 16 -1.62 -13.98 -8.37
C ILE A 16 -2.04 -14.91 -7.23
N ASP A 17 -2.19 -16.20 -7.52
CA ASP A 17 -2.48 -17.28 -6.55
C ASP A 17 -1.21 -18.01 -6.07
N ASP A 18 -0.02 -17.49 -6.38
CA ASP A 18 1.22 -18.06 -5.86
C ASP A 18 1.27 -17.90 -4.33
N PRO A 19 1.43 -19.00 -3.56
CA PRO A 19 1.47 -18.92 -2.10
C PRO A 19 2.65 -18.11 -1.55
N ALA A 20 3.71 -17.88 -2.33
CA ALA A 20 4.83 -17.04 -1.95
C ALA A 20 4.59 -15.54 -2.23
N LEU A 21 3.51 -15.19 -2.92
CA LEU A 21 3.21 -13.82 -3.31
C LEU A 21 3.04 -12.86 -2.11
N PRO A 22 2.40 -13.23 -0.99
CA PRO A 22 2.29 -12.36 0.18
C PRO A 22 3.65 -11.90 0.72
N ASP A 23 4.60 -12.83 0.87
CA ASP A 23 5.93 -12.53 1.40
C ASP A 23 6.72 -11.61 0.45
N VAL A 24 6.63 -11.87 -0.87
CA VAL A 24 7.27 -11.03 -1.89
C VAL A 24 6.69 -9.62 -1.90
N LEU A 25 5.36 -9.49 -1.76
CA LEU A 25 4.71 -8.18 -1.69
C LEU A 25 5.06 -7.42 -0.40
N ALA A 26 5.19 -8.12 0.73
CA ALA A 26 5.65 -7.53 1.98
C ALA A 26 7.10 -7.02 1.89
N GLU A 27 8.02 -7.80 1.30
CA GLU A 27 9.41 -7.40 1.07
C GLU A 27 9.50 -6.16 0.17
N LEU A 28 8.78 -6.15 -0.94
CA LEU A 28 8.72 -5.00 -1.85
C LEU A 28 8.13 -3.76 -1.19
N ALA A 29 7.06 -3.93 -0.39
CA ALA A 29 6.45 -2.83 0.35
C ALA A 29 7.41 -2.23 1.39
N ALA A 30 8.18 -3.06 2.10
CA ALA A 30 9.19 -2.62 3.05
C ALA A 30 10.32 -1.83 2.33
N ALA A 31 10.84 -2.36 1.23
CA ALA A 31 11.88 -1.68 0.43
C ALA A 31 11.41 -0.31 -0.10
N ARG A 32 10.12 -0.16 -0.41
CA ARG A 32 9.52 1.12 -0.81
C ARG A 32 9.29 2.07 0.34
N ALA A 33 8.92 1.54 1.51
CA ALA A 33 8.74 2.33 2.72
C ALA A 33 10.02 3.03 3.19
N ASP A 34 11.19 2.45 2.89
CA ASP A 34 12.49 3.07 3.19
C ASP A 34 12.87 4.20 2.22
N ALA A 35 12.22 4.25 1.05
CA ALA A 35 12.55 5.21 -0.01
C ALA A 35 11.56 6.38 -0.14
N MET A 36 10.34 6.26 0.41
CA MET A 36 9.23 7.18 0.12
C MET A 36 8.48 7.63 1.38
N ASP A 37 7.83 8.80 1.30
CA ASP A 37 6.98 9.31 2.38
C ASP A 37 5.80 8.35 2.66
N ALA A 38 5.44 8.23 3.95
CA ALA A 38 4.43 7.29 4.43
C ALA A 38 3.06 7.44 3.75
N ASP A 39 2.70 8.64 3.32
CA ASP A 39 1.41 8.89 2.67
C ASP A 39 1.39 8.34 1.23
N THR A 40 2.53 8.38 0.55
CA THR A 40 2.69 7.77 -0.78
C THR A 40 2.70 6.24 -0.67
N VAL A 41 3.46 5.71 0.30
CA VAL A 41 3.57 4.26 0.57
C VAL A 41 2.23 3.67 0.98
N ASN A 42 1.36 4.41 1.68
CA ASN A 42 0.05 3.92 2.10
C ASN A 42 -1.00 3.93 0.96
N ARG A 43 -0.80 4.77 -0.08
CA ARG A 43 -1.78 4.90 -1.18
C ARG A 43 -1.74 3.72 -2.14
N GLU A 44 -0.55 3.22 -2.46
CA GLU A 44 -0.33 2.07 -3.33
C GLU A 44 -1.06 0.79 -2.85
N PRO A 45 -0.85 0.30 -1.61
CA PRO A 45 -1.55 -0.88 -1.10
C PRO A 45 -3.05 -0.64 -0.92
N SER A 46 -3.49 0.61 -0.73
CA SER A 46 -4.92 0.94 -0.67
C SER A 46 -5.62 0.76 -2.03
N ILE A 47 -4.92 1.06 -3.13
CA ILE A 47 -5.43 0.83 -4.49
C ILE A 47 -5.40 -0.67 -4.82
N ALA A 48 -4.30 -1.35 -4.47
CA ALA A 48 -4.16 -2.79 -4.68
C ALA A 48 -5.28 -3.58 -3.99
N ARG A 49 -5.56 -3.29 -2.71
CA ARG A 49 -6.66 -3.95 -1.96
C ARG A 49 -8.03 -3.75 -2.61
N LYS A 50 -8.30 -2.59 -3.22
CA LYS A 50 -9.56 -2.35 -3.94
C LYS A 50 -9.67 -3.19 -5.20
N ALA A 51 -8.59 -3.32 -5.97
CA ALA A 51 -8.56 -4.17 -7.16
C ALA A 51 -8.71 -5.66 -6.80
N ILE A 52 -7.98 -6.12 -5.77
CA ILE A 52 -8.07 -7.49 -5.23
C ILE A 52 -9.50 -7.80 -4.75
N GLY A 53 -10.10 -6.91 -3.96
CA GLY A 53 -11.47 -7.08 -3.50
C GLY A 53 -12.50 -7.11 -4.65
N TRP A 54 -12.22 -6.46 -5.77
CA TRP A 54 -13.04 -6.57 -6.98
C TRP A 54 -12.83 -7.93 -7.69
N TRP A 55 -11.58 -8.38 -7.86
CA TRP A 55 -11.26 -9.67 -8.48
C TRP A 55 -11.79 -10.87 -7.68
N GLN A 56 -11.74 -10.82 -6.34
CA GLN A 56 -12.35 -11.83 -5.48
C GLN A 56 -13.86 -11.92 -5.68
N ARG A 57 -14.55 -10.77 -5.83
CA ARG A 57 -15.99 -10.76 -6.13
C ARG A 57 -16.33 -11.33 -7.50
N GLN A 58 -15.38 -11.32 -8.44
CA GLN A 58 -15.54 -11.98 -9.74
C GLN A 58 -15.15 -13.47 -9.70
N GLY A 59 -14.61 -13.96 -8.58
CA GLY A 59 -14.12 -15.33 -8.45
C GLY A 59 -12.83 -15.59 -9.24
N TRP A 60 -12.06 -14.55 -9.56
CA TRP A 60 -10.84 -14.68 -10.35
C TRP A 60 -9.63 -15.08 -9.52
N ILE A 61 -9.67 -14.80 -8.21
CA ILE A 61 -8.65 -15.12 -7.22
C ILE A 61 -9.34 -15.55 -5.92
N GLU A 62 -8.77 -16.53 -5.23
CA GLU A 62 -9.32 -17.03 -3.96
C GLU A 62 -8.76 -16.30 -2.74
N GLY A 63 -7.48 -15.85 -2.80
CA GLY A 63 -6.77 -15.25 -1.68
C GLY A 63 -6.60 -13.73 -1.79
N ASP A 64 -6.37 -13.06 -0.65
CA ASP A 64 -5.85 -11.68 -0.64
C ASP A 64 -4.32 -11.73 -0.51
N PRO A 65 -3.57 -11.49 -1.60
CA PRO A 65 -2.11 -11.52 -1.55
C PRO A 65 -1.50 -10.33 -0.80
N THR A 66 -2.29 -9.32 -0.40
CA THR A 66 -1.81 -8.20 0.42
C THR A 66 -1.90 -8.48 1.93
N VAL A 67 -2.26 -9.71 2.31
CA VAL A 67 -2.23 -10.14 3.71
C VAL A 67 -0.81 -9.96 4.27
N GLY A 68 -0.70 -9.37 5.47
CA GLY A 68 0.59 -9.06 6.09
C GLY A 68 1.20 -7.70 5.74
N ILE A 69 0.66 -6.96 4.76
CA ILE A 69 1.09 -5.59 4.49
C ILE A 69 0.39 -4.64 5.47
N GLU A 70 1.07 -4.33 6.56
CA GLU A 70 0.59 -3.37 7.56
C GLU A 70 0.64 -1.93 7.04
N ARG A 71 -0.39 -1.15 7.38
CA ARG A 71 -0.42 0.28 7.09
C ARG A 71 0.54 0.99 8.02
N ARG A 72 1.43 1.84 7.49
CA ARG A 72 2.26 2.69 8.37
C ARG A 72 1.39 3.76 9.03
N PRO A 73 1.64 4.09 10.31
CA PRO A 73 1.02 5.24 10.95
C PRO A 73 1.40 6.48 10.15
N ALA A 74 0.43 7.07 9.45
CA ALA A 74 0.62 8.33 8.78
C ALA A 74 0.78 9.43 9.85
N PRO A 75 1.74 10.37 9.70
CA PRO A 75 1.78 11.55 10.53
C PRO A 75 0.39 12.21 10.54
N PRO A 76 -0.08 12.73 11.70
CA PRO A 76 -1.35 13.43 11.75
C PRO A 76 -1.33 14.54 10.70
N ASP A 77 -2.38 14.56 9.88
CA ASP A 77 -2.52 15.52 8.80
C ASP A 77 -2.54 16.93 9.37
N ARG A 78 -1.38 17.62 9.27
CA ARG A 78 -1.17 18.98 9.76
C ARG A 78 -1.88 20.03 8.90
N THR A 79 -2.48 19.63 7.78
CA THR A 79 -3.24 20.52 6.90
C THR A 79 -4.73 20.55 7.26
N LYS A 80 -5.20 19.66 8.14
CA LYS A 80 -6.55 19.76 8.69
C LYS A 80 -6.67 21.03 9.51
N ALA A 81 -7.73 21.79 9.25
CA ALA A 81 -8.06 22.96 10.05
C ALA A 81 -8.12 22.58 11.54
N LEU A 82 -7.49 23.42 12.37
CA LEU A 82 -7.57 23.28 13.82
C LEU A 82 -9.04 23.36 14.24
N ALA A 83 -9.45 22.40 15.08
CA ALA A 83 -10.76 22.47 15.71
C ALA A 83 -10.78 23.61 16.75
N GLU A 84 -11.95 24.16 17.02
CA GLU A 84 -12.13 25.33 17.89
C GLU A 84 -11.50 25.15 19.28
N ASN A 85 -11.59 23.94 19.85
CA ASN A 85 -10.95 23.57 21.11
C ASN A 85 -9.41 23.57 21.08
N GLN A 86 -8.79 23.37 19.91
CA GLN A 86 -7.35 23.47 19.72
C GLN A 86 -6.91 24.94 19.58
N ILE A 87 -7.79 25.80 19.07
CA ILE A 87 -7.55 27.26 18.98
C ILE A 87 -7.60 27.89 20.38
N THR A 88 -8.52 27.45 21.24
CA THR A 88 -8.61 27.93 22.64
C THR A 88 -7.43 27.51 23.51
N ALA A 89 -6.66 26.49 23.09
CA ALA A 89 -5.54 25.93 23.84
C ALA A 89 -4.16 26.49 23.42
N LEU A 90 -4.12 27.44 22.49
CA LEU A 90 -2.93 28.20 22.07
C LEU A 90 -2.74 29.44 22.96
#